data_AF-A0A367ZP10-F1
#
_entry.id   AF-A0A367ZP10-F1
#
_cell.length_a   1.000
_cell.length_b   1.000
_cell.length_c   1.000
_cell.angle_alpha   90.00
_cell.angle_beta   90.00
_cell.angle_gamma   90.00
#
_symmetry.space_group_name_H-M   'P 1'
#
loop_
_entity.id
_entity.type
_entity.pdbx_description
1 polymer ?
#
loop_
_entity_poly.entity_id
_entity_poly.type
_entity_poly.pdbx_seq_one_letter_code
_entity_poly.pdbx_strand_id
1 'polypeptide(L)'
;MDARVCLLSDLARSYLEKPAERQAPRGFWSSLSTLFGKERGDVEARPCPFDNPFEKQLLDEGYIPFCKIGDIRFLVKEEGPHRYLAIMENGQTWDLSEWGSGTIFRSRLVAETYFMVTKDDFRIDEQEAEVLRAIFAFFQVTSEEIAAAKELVYWTLVENTMEDGVITDEEQETMARITAALELSDEDRLELHRRAIDQRFNELFSRPAGAPPPTEADIATICEMARRFGLEEEFIAFKAEGARARLAQS
;
A
#
# COMPACT_ATOMS: atom_id res chain seq x y z
N MET A 1 28.60 10.89 -2.66
CA MET A 1 27.17 10.76 -3.03
C MET A 1 26.44 10.43 -1.75
N ASP A 2 25.42 11.21 -1.41
CA ASP A 2 24.60 10.90 -0.25
C ASP A 2 23.68 9.73 -0.64
N ALA A 3 23.63 8.67 0.16
CA ALA A 3 22.86 7.48 -0.17
C ALA A 3 21.36 7.81 -0.19
N ARG A 4 20.64 7.37 -1.23
CA ARG A 4 19.20 7.62 -1.36
C ARG A 4 18.42 7.05 -0.17
N VAL A 5 18.76 5.82 0.23
CA VAL A 5 18.20 5.16 1.41
C VAL A 5 19.32 4.88 2.39
N CYS A 6 19.10 5.12 3.69
CA CYS A 6 20.03 4.67 4.72
C CYS A 6 19.42 4.59 6.12
N LEU A 7 20.02 3.76 6.97
CA LEU A 7 19.74 3.70 8.41
C LEU A 7 20.55 4.77 9.16
N LEU A 8 19.88 5.53 10.02
CA LEU A 8 20.41 6.72 10.67
C LEU A 8 20.90 6.49 12.10
N SER A 9 20.51 5.40 12.76
CA SER A 9 20.87 5.11 14.15
C SER A 9 21.33 3.68 14.38
N ASP A 10 22.04 3.47 15.49
CA ASP A 10 22.43 2.14 15.96
C ASP A 10 21.19 1.31 16.36
N LEU A 11 20.14 1.97 16.83
CA LEU A 11 18.82 1.36 17.01
C LEU A 11 18.32 0.77 15.69
N ALA A 12 18.31 1.55 14.60
CA ALA A 12 17.84 1.03 13.32
C ALA A 12 18.68 -0.14 12.79
N ARG A 13 20.01 -0.10 13.01
CA ARG A 13 20.92 -1.19 12.62
C ARG A 13 20.75 -2.45 13.45
N SER A 14 20.27 -2.36 14.70
CA SER A 14 20.03 -3.54 15.52
C SER A 14 18.88 -4.42 14.99
N TYR A 15 17.99 -3.84 14.18
CA TYR A 15 16.89 -4.53 13.51
C TYR A 15 17.25 -5.15 12.15
N LEU A 16 18.51 -5.03 11.71
CA LEU A 16 19.02 -5.82 10.59
C LEU A 16 19.26 -7.25 11.06
N GLU A 17 18.21 -8.05 11.15
CA GLU A 17 18.35 -9.49 11.33
C GLU A 17 18.99 -10.11 10.08
N LYS A 18 20.07 -10.86 10.28
CA LYS A 18 20.63 -11.68 9.19
C LYS A 18 19.62 -12.78 8.86
N PRO A 19 19.17 -12.92 7.61
CA PRO A 19 18.28 -14.01 7.24
C PRO A 19 18.94 -15.33 7.63
N ALA A 20 18.23 -16.17 8.39
CA ALA A 20 18.68 -17.52 8.67
C ALA A 20 18.88 -18.26 7.33
N GLU A 21 19.93 -19.06 7.21
CA GLU A 21 20.23 -19.90 6.04
C GLU A 21 19.08 -20.89 5.78
N ARG A 22 18.01 -20.41 5.15
CA ARG A 22 16.95 -21.20 4.54
C ARG A 22 16.83 -20.72 3.09
N GLN A 23 16.40 -21.64 2.22
CA GLN A 23 16.31 -21.45 0.77
C GLN A 23 15.93 -20.00 0.42
N ALA A 24 16.78 -19.36 -0.38
CA ALA A 24 16.62 -17.96 -0.72
C ALA A 24 15.19 -17.73 -1.26
N PRO A 25 14.40 -16.84 -0.63
CA PRO A 25 13.07 -16.50 -1.11
C PRO A 25 13.13 -16.01 -2.56
N ARG A 26 12.06 -16.25 -3.33
CA ARG A 26 12.04 -15.98 -4.78
C ARG A 26 11.99 -14.47 -5.10
N GLY A 27 11.60 -13.64 -4.14
CA GLY A 27 11.55 -12.19 -4.28
C GLY A 27 11.36 -11.47 -2.94
N PHE A 28 11.20 -10.14 -3.01
CA PHE A 28 11.15 -9.28 -1.82
C PHE A 28 9.99 -9.64 -0.89
N TRP A 29 8.76 -9.72 -1.41
CA TRP A 29 7.56 -9.95 -0.59
C TRP A 29 7.55 -11.34 0.08
N SER A 30 7.89 -12.39 -0.66
CA SER A 30 8.06 -13.73 -0.11
C SER A 30 9.16 -13.79 0.95
N SER A 31 10.20 -12.96 0.83
CA SER A 31 11.21 -12.80 1.89
C SER A 31 10.62 -12.22 3.16
N LEU A 32 9.75 -11.20 3.06
CA LEU A 32 9.09 -10.61 4.21
C LEU A 32 8.17 -11.60 4.91
N SER A 33 7.31 -12.31 4.17
CA SER A 33 6.41 -13.30 4.76
C SER A 33 7.15 -14.46 5.46
N THR A 34 8.39 -14.73 5.05
CA THR A 34 9.26 -15.73 5.68
C THR A 34 9.93 -15.20 6.94
N LEU A 35 10.40 -13.95 6.91
CA LEU A 35 11.08 -13.28 8.03
C LEU A 35 10.10 -12.92 9.15
N PHE A 36 8.88 -12.52 8.80
CA PHE A 36 7.91 -11.95 9.73
C PHE A 36 6.78 -12.95 10.02
N GLY A 37 6.98 -13.75 11.08
CA GLY A 37 6.10 -14.85 11.52
C GLY A 37 4.97 -14.45 12.50
N LYS A 38 4.06 -15.41 12.75
CA LYS A 38 2.69 -15.25 13.29
C LYS A 38 2.52 -14.67 14.71
N GLU A 39 3.58 -14.52 15.50
CA GLU A 39 3.41 -14.17 16.90
C GLU A 39 3.34 -12.65 17.11
N ARG A 40 2.18 -12.20 17.60
CA ARG A 40 1.99 -10.86 18.12
C ARG A 40 2.93 -10.66 19.31
N GLY A 41 3.87 -9.74 19.21
CA GLY A 41 4.24 -8.99 20.40
C GLY A 41 3.07 -8.08 20.78
N ASP A 42 2.96 -7.73 22.06
CA ASP A 42 1.98 -6.74 22.58
C ASP A 42 2.29 -5.31 22.10
N VAL A 43 2.89 -5.16 20.92
CA VAL A 43 3.33 -3.89 20.36
C VAL A 43 2.21 -3.20 19.60
N GLU A 44 1.93 -1.97 20.00
CA GLU A 44 0.96 -1.11 19.36
C GLU A 44 1.66 -0.01 18.56
N ALA A 45 1.68 -0.19 17.25
CA ALA A 45 2.21 0.78 16.30
C ALA A 45 1.22 1.92 16.10
N ARG A 46 1.71 3.16 16.20
CA ARG A 46 0.90 4.38 16.13
C ARG A 46 1.66 5.53 15.45
N PRO A 47 0.95 6.48 14.82
CA PRO A 47 1.55 7.73 14.41
C PRO A 47 1.96 8.58 15.62
N CYS A 48 2.88 9.50 15.41
CA CYS A 48 3.26 10.52 16.38
C CYS A 48 2.02 11.32 16.82
N PRO A 49 1.77 11.49 18.13
CA PRO A 49 0.56 12.15 18.62
C PRO A 49 0.63 13.68 18.59
N PHE A 50 1.79 14.26 18.28
CA PHE A 50 1.96 15.71 18.20
C PHE A 50 1.41 16.25 16.88
N ASP A 51 0.72 17.38 16.96
CA ASP A 51 0.25 18.13 15.80
C ASP A 51 1.40 18.98 15.21
N ASN A 52 1.77 18.68 13.97
CA ASN A 52 2.83 19.34 13.19
C ASN A 52 4.12 19.66 13.98
N PRO A 53 4.77 18.66 14.62
CA PRO A 53 5.98 18.88 15.39
C PRO A 53 7.15 19.23 14.46
N PHE A 54 8.11 20.00 14.96
CA PHE A 54 9.41 20.19 14.31
C PHE A 54 10.46 19.22 14.86
N GLU A 55 11.53 18.97 14.10
CA GLU A 55 12.53 17.93 14.40
C GLU A 55 13.08 18.03 15.83
N LYS A 56 13.46 19.24 16.27
CA LYS A 56 13.99 19.45 17.62
C LYS A 56 12.98 19.06 18.72
N GLN A 57 11.69 19.34 18.54
CA GLN A 57 10.66 18.91 19.50
C GLN A 57 10.59 17.38 19.58
N LEU A 58 10.63 16.69 18.44
CA LEU A 58 10.63 15.23 18.41
C LEU A 58 11.86 14.66 19.16
N LEU A 59 13.04 15.22 18.93
CA LEU A 59 14.27 14.81 19.62
C LEU A 59 14.20 15.05 21.13
N ASP A 60 13.69 16.22 21.55
CA ASP A 60 13.51 16.56 22.98
C ASP A 60 12.50 15.60 23.66
N GLU A 61 11.51 15.09 22.91
CA GLU A 61 10.51 14.10 23.34
C GLU A 61 11.00 12.64 23.23
N GLY A 62 12.26 12.42 22.87
CA GLY A 62 12.90 11.11 22.83
C GLY A 62 12.69 10.31 21.54
N TYR A 63 12.23 10.94 20.46
CA TYR A 63 12.28 10.31 19.15
C TYR A 63 13.71 10.23 18.63
N ILE A 64 14.03 9.15 17.94
CA ILE A 64 15.35 8.86 17.40
C ILE A 64 15.25 8.79 15.87
N PRO A 65 16.14 9.47 15.13
CA PRO A 65 16.24 9.28 13.68
C PRO A 65 16.51 7.79 13.35
N PHE A 66 15.64 7.20 12.56
CA PHE A 66 15.65 5.77 12.27
C PHE A 66 16.25 5.48 10.89
N CYS A 67 15.65 6.04 9.85
CA CYS A 67 16.12 5.90 8.48
C CYS A 67 15.77 7.13 7.64
N LYS A 68 16.32 7.19 6.42
CA LYS A 68 15.86 8.12 5.38
C LYS A 68 15.58 7.41 4.06
N ILE A 69 14.66 7.96 3.28
CA ILE A 69 14.31 7.56 1.91
C ILE A 69 14.20 8.85 1.08
N GLY A 70 15.24 9.17 0.31
CA GLY A 70 15.38 10.48 -0.33
C GLY A 70 15.47 11.60 0.71
N ASP A 71 14.58 12.58 0.59
CA ASP A 71 14.45 13.71 1.52
C ASP A 71 13.53 13.40 2.72
N ILE A 72 12.90 12.22 2.73
CA ILE A 72 12.00 11.76 3.78
C ILE A 72 12.83 11.12 4.91
N ARG A 73 12.57 11.51 6.15
CA ARG A 73 13.20 10.96 7.37
C ARG A 73 12.14 10.33 8.25
N PHE A 74 12.47 9.16 8.78
CA PHE A 74 11.66 8.46 9.76
C PHE A 74 12.29 8.67 11.12
N LEU A 75 11.50 9.14 12.08
CA LEU A 75 11.88 9.20 13.48
C LEU A 75 10.95 8.29 14.27
N VAL A 76 11.51 7.51 15.18
CA VAL A 76 10.74 6.54 15.96
C VAL A 76 10.93 6.74 17.46
N LYS A 77 9.93 6.34 18.24
CA LYS A 77 10.00 6.33 19.71
C LYS A 77 9.41 5.03 20.24
N GLU A 78 10.06 4.48 21.27
CA GLU A 78 9.58 3.34 22.04
C GLU A 78 9.09 3.80 23.41
N GLU A 79 7.85 3.48 23.77
CA GLU A 79 7.29 3.81 25.08
C GLU A 79 6.38 2.69 25.59
N GLY A 80 6.94 1.80 26.42
CA GLY A 80 6.25 0.59 26.85
C GLY A 80 5.86 -0.30 25.66
N PRO A 81 4.58 -0.68 25.50
CA PRO A 81 4.12 -1.42 24.32
C PRO A 81 4.00 -0.57 23.06
N HIS A 82 4.10 0.77 23.17
CA HIS A 82 3.84 1.64 22.04
C HIS A 82 5.09 1.89 21.20
N ARG A 83 4.91 1.87 19.88
CA ARG A 83 5.91 2.25 18.89
C ARG A 83 5.36 3.40 18.07
N TYR A 84 5.98 4.56 18.18
CA TYR A 84 5.54 5.76 17.48
C TYR A 84 6.38 6.02 16.24
N LEU A 85 5.72 6.53 15.20
CA LEU A 85 6.36 6.98 13.96
C LEU A 85 6.07 8.47 13.72
N ALA A 86 7.12 9.24 13.49
CA ALA A 86 7.02 10.54 12.81
C ALA A 86 7.74 10.44 11.46
N ILE A 87 7.09 10.95 10.41
CA ILE A 87 7.69 11.09 9.08
C ILE A 87 7.89 12.58 8.82
N MET A 88 9.10 12.95 8.44
CA MET A 88 9.45 14.33 8.11
C MET A 88 9.97 14.43 6.68
N GLU A 89 9.59 15.47 5.97
CA GLU A 89 10.11 15.79 4.65
C GLU A 89 10.31 17.31 4.56
N ASN A 90 11.48 17.75 4.12
CA ASN A 90 11.81 19.18 3.99
C ASN A 90 11.54 20.01 5.27
N GLY A 91 11.70 19.39 6.45
CA GLY A 91 11.49 20.04 7.75
C GLY A 91 10.03 20.12 8.21
N GLN A 92 9.09 19.56 7.44
CA GLN A 92 7.67 19.46 7.80
C GLN A 92 7.32 18.02 8.17
N THR A 93 6.50 17.85 9.21
CA THR A 93 6.00 16.53 9.60
C THR A 93 4.76 16.20 8.79
N TRP A 94 4.68 14.97 8.29
CA TRP A 94 3.51 14.46 7.60
C TRP A 94 2.35 14.26 8.58
N ASP A 95 1.12 14.56 8.14
CA ASP A 95 -0.08 14.16 8.86
C ASP A 95 -0.37 12.67 8.56
N LEU A 96 -0.27 11.85 9.60
CA LEU A 96 -0.51 10.41 9.52
C LEU A 96 -1.84 10.00 10.18
N SER A 97 -2.72 10.97 10.46
CA SER A 97 -4.00 10.72 11.16
C SER A 97 -4.91 9.73 10.41
N GLU A 98 -4.85 9.72 9.08
CA GLU A 98 -5.63 8.81 8.24
C GLU A 98 -5.04 7.38 8.15
N TRP A 99 -3.82 7.15 8.65
CA TRP A 99 -3.19 5.83 8.61
C TRP A 99 -3.74 4.88 9.69
N GLY A 100 -4.55 5.38 10.62
CA GLY A 100 -5.16 4.58 11.69
C GLY A 100 -4.17 4.14 12.77
N SER A 101 -4.44 3.00 13.41
CA SER A 101 -3.60 2.42 14.47
C SER A 101 -3.51 0.89 14.36
N GLY A 102 -2.52 0.29 15.03
CA GLY A 102 -2.37 -1.15 15.11
C GLY A 102 -2.18 -1.81 13.74
N THR A 103 -3.03 -2.79 13.42
CA THR A 103 -2.96 -3.56 12.16
C THR A 103 -3.16 -2.71 10.91
N ILE A 104 -4.09 -1.76 10.96
CA ILE A 104 -4.35 -0.86 9.82
C ILE A 104 -3.12 0.01 9.57
N PHE A 105 -2.57 0.58 10.64
CA PHE A 105 -1.36 1.40 10.57
C PHE A 105 -0.17 0.63 10.01
N ARG A 106 0.07 -0.61 10.46
CA ARG A 106 1.19 -1.43 9.96
C ARG A 106 1.02 -1.81 8.49
N SER A 107 -0.17 -2.19 8.07
CA SER A 107 -0.45 -2.51 6.67
C SER A 107 -0.24 -1.28 5.77
N ARG A 108 -0.72 -0.11 6.23
CA ARG A 108 -0.51 1.16 5.52
C ARG A 108 0.97 1.56 5.48
N LEU A 109 1.69 1.43 6.60
CA LEU A 109 3.11 1.69 6.68
C LEU A 109 3.92 0.86 5.67
N VAL A 110 3.61 -0.44 5.54
CA VAL A 110 4.26 -1.33 4.57
C VAL A 110 3.99 -0.87 3.14
N ALA A 111 2.74 -0.57 2.81
CA ALA A 111 2.36 -0.11 1.47
C ALA A 111 3.02 1.24 1.10
N GLU A 112 2.96 2.21 2.02
CA GLU A 112 3.48 3.57 1.80
C GLU A 112 5.01 3.58 1.68
N THR A 113 5.70 2.84 2.54
CA THR A 113 7.16 2.73 2.44
C THR A 113 7.60 2.00 1.17
N TYR A 114 6.81 1.03 0.68
CA TYR A 114 7.02 0.41 -0.63
C TYR A 114 6.90 1.44 -1.76
N PHE A 115 5.89 2.31 -1.76
CA PHE A 115 5.78 3.39 -2.76
C PHE A 115 6.92 4.40 -2.66
N MET A 116 7.32 4.80 -1.45
CA MET A 116 8.41 5.74 -1.25
C MET A 116 9.73 5.25 -1.84
N VAL A 117 10.03 3.94 -1.73
CA VAL A 117 11.23 3.38 -2.34
C VAL A 117 11.03 3.14 -3.83
N THR A 118 9.94 2.51 -4.24
CA THR A 118 9.82 2.04 -5.63
C THR A 118 9.55 3.14 -6.64
N LYS A 119 8.91 4.25 -6.22
CA LYS A 119 8.47 5.37 -7.06
C LYS A 119 7.74 4.89 -8.32
N ASP A 120 8.47 4.64 -9.41
CA ASP A 120 7.92 4.33 -10.74
C ASP A 120 8.30 2.94 -11.30
N ASP A 121 9.30 2.25 -10.71
CA ASP A 121 9.83 1.01 -11.31
C ASP A 121 9.41 -0.29 -10.59
N PHE A 122 8.82 -0.17 -9.40
CA PHE A 122 8.31 -1.27 -8.56
C PHE A 122 9.37 -2.29 -8.15
N ARG A 123 10.65 -1.92 -8.24
CA ARG A 123 11.79 -2.75 -7.89
C ARG A 123 12.42 -2.27 -6.59
N ILE A 124 12.97 -3.23 -5.86
CA ILE A 124 13.65 -3.00 -4.59
C ILE A 124 15.06 -3.57 -4.72
N ASP A 125 16.07 -2.72 -4.52
CA ASP A 125 17.45 -3.14 -4.37
C ASP A 125 17.77 -3.62 -2.94
N GLU A 126 18.98 -4.13 -2.69
CA GLU A 126 19.32 -4.67 -1.37
C GLU A 126 19.35 -3.60 -0.27
N GLN A 127 19.77 -2.36 -0.57
CA GLN A 127 19.81 -1.29 0.44
C GLN A 127 18.39 -0.85 0.81
N GLU A 128 17.50 -0.78 -0.17
CA GLU A 128 16.08 -0.52 0.04
C GLU A 128 15.44 -1.65 0.84
N ALA A 129 15.75 -2.90 0.51
CA ALA A 129 15.27 -4.06 1.25
C ALA A 129 15.76 -4.05 2.71
N GLU A 130 17.02 -3.70 2.96
CA GLU A 130 17.57 -3.56 4.31
C GLU A 130 16.82 -2.49 5.13
N VAL A 131 16.58 -1.31 4.55
CA VAL A 131 15.84 -0.24 5.22
C VAL A 131 14.41 -0.65 5.52
N LEU A 132 13.70 -1.24 4.55
CA LEU A 132 12.33 -1.71 4.74
C LEU A 132 12.23 -2.81 5.80
N ARG A 133 13.14 -3.79 5.77
CA ARG A 133 13.19 -4.86 6.79
C ARG A 133 13.41 -4.29 8.19
N ALA A 134 14.29 -3.31 8.34
CA ALA A 134 14.53 -2.66 9.63
C ALA A 134 13.27 -1.93 10.14
N ILE A 135 12.56 -1.21 9.26
CA ILE A 135 11.29 -0.56 9.61
C ILE A 135 10.26 -1.61 10.06
N PHE A 136 10.07 -2.67 9.27
CA PHE A 136 9.06 -3.68 9.53
C PHE A 136 9.35 -4.49 10.81
N ALA A 137 10.62 -4.76 11.09
CA ALA A 137 11.05 -5.40 12.32
C ALA A 137 10.82 -4.50 13.56
N PHE A 138 11.12 -3.20 13.46
CA PHE A 138 10.88 -2.24 14.55
C PHE A 138 9.40 -2.18 14.94
N PHE A 139 8.51 -2.17 13.95
CA PHE A 139 7.05 -2.13 14.15
C PHE A 139 6.41 -3.51 14.32
N GLN A 140 7.19 -4.59 14.28
CA GLN A 140 6.71 -5.97 14.39
C GLN A 140 5.56 -6.28 13.41
N VAL A 141 5.76 -5.90 12.15
CA VAL A 141 4.84 -6.23 11.06
C VAL A 141 4.70 -7.75 10.94
N THR A 142 3.48 -8.21 10.68
CA THR A 142 3.14 -9.63 10.54
C THR A 142 2.88 -10.03 9.08
N SER A 143 2.88 -11.33 8.80
CA SER A 143 2.50 -11.86 7.48
C SER A 143 1.09 -11.45 7.01
N GLU A 144 0.14 -11.24 7.93
CA GLU A 144 -1.23 -10.79 7.60
C GLU A 144 -1.22 -9.32 7.15
N GLU A 145 -0.46 -8.47 7.83
CA GLU A 145 -0.29 -7.06 7.46
C GLU A 145 0.51 -6.89 6.18
N ILE A 146 1.45 -7.79 5.88
CA ILE A 146 2.14 -7.86 4.59
C ILE A 146 1.17 -8.22 3.47
N ALA A 147 0.29 -9.20 3.68
CA ALA A 147 -0.72 -9.57 2.70
C ALA A 147 -1.71 -8.41 2.43
N ALA A 148 -2.20 -7.77 3.50
CA ALA A 148 -3.04 -6.58 3.39
C ALA A 148 -2.34 -5.42 2.69
N ALA A 149 -1.04 -5.22 2.94
CA ALA A 149 -0.25 -4.20 2.25
C ALA A 149 -0.12 -4.47 0.75
N LYS A 150 0.08 -5.73 0.34
CA LYS A 150 0.09 -6.12 -1.09
C LYS A 150 -1.23 -5.76 -1.77
N GLU A 151 -2.36 -6.05 -1.10
CA GLU A 151 -3.68 -5.66 -1.59
C GLU A 151 -3.79 -4.14 -1.71
N LEU A 152 -3.36 -3.37 -0.70
CA LEU A 152 -3.39 -1.90 -0.73
C LEU A 152 -2.56 -1.33 -1.89
N VAL A 153 -1.34 -1.82 -2.10
CA VAL A 153 -0.47 -1.37 -3.20
C VAL A 153 -1.12 -1.61 -4.56
N TYR A 154 -1.64 -2.82 -4.77
CA TYR A 154 -2.30 -3.16 -6.02
C TYR A 154 -3.62 -2.41 -6.21
N TRP A 155 -4.39 -2.23 -5.14
CA TRP A 155 -5.66 -1.51 -5.17
C TRP A 155 -5.48 -0.05 -5.63
N THR A 156 -4.50 0.67 -5.08
CA THR A 156 -4.20 2.05 -5.51
C THR A 156 -3.86 2.13 -7.00
N LEU A 157 -3.14 1.13 -7.53
CA LEU A 157 -2.86 1.06 -8.97
C LEU A 157 -4.15 0.85 -9.79
N VAL A 158 -5.01 -0.06 -9.34
CA VAL A 158 -6.29 -0.33 -10.02
C VAL A 158 -7.18 0.91 -10.01
N GLU A 159 -7.27 1.63 -8.89
CA GLU A 159 -8.05 2.87 -8.81
C GLU A 159 -7.56 3.93 -9.80
N ASN A 160 -6.24 4.15 -9.85
CA ASN A 160 -5.62 5.09 -10.79
C ASN A 160 -5.85 4.69 -12.25
N THR A 161 -5.69 3.40 -12.58
CA THR A 161 -5.89 2.85 -13.94
C THR A 161 -7.34 2.99 -14.42
N MET A 162 -8.29 3.10 -13.50
CA MET A 162 -9.71 3.25 -13.84
C MET A 162 -10.19 4.70 -13.82
N GLU A 163 -9.35 5.66 -13.45
CA GLU A 163 -9.77 7.03 -13.17
C GLU A 163 -10.38 7.72 -14.39
N ASP A 164 -9.79 7.53 -15.57
CA ASP A 164 -10.25 8.13 -16.83
C ASP A 164 -11.26 7.27 -17.61
N GLY A 165 -11.53 6.05 -17.13
CA GLY A 165 -12.44 5.09 -17.74
C GLY A 165 -11.89 4.35 -18.96
N VAL A 166 -10.60 4.50 -19.29
CA VAL A 166 -9.97 3.87 -20.46
C VAL A 166 -8.70 3.15 -20.05
N ILE A 167 -8.74 1.82 -20.04
CA ILE A 167 -7.55 1.01 -19.78
C ILE A 167 -6.77 0.79 -21.07
N THR A 168 -5.58 1.38 -21.13
CA THR A 168 -4.63 1.29 -22.23
C THR A 168 -3.77 0.03 -22.14
N ASP A 169 -3.11 -0.34 -23.26
CA ASP A 169 -2.18 -1.47 -23.29
C ASP A 169 -0.95 -1.22 -22.40
N GLU A 170 -0.52 0.04 -22.27
CA GLU A 170 0.59 0.46 -21.39
C GLU A 170 0.25 0.28 -19.90
N GLU A 171 -0.98 0.61 -19.51
CA GLU A 171 -1.47 0.35 -18.15
C GLU A 171 -1.61 -1.15 -17.88
N GLN A 172 -2.04 -1.94 -18.86
CA GLN A 172 -2.06 -3.41 -18.71
C GLN A 172 -0.66 -3.99 -18.51
N GLU A 173 0.33 -3.51 -19.27
CA GLU A 173 1.73 -3.92 -19.09
C GLU A 173 2.27 -3.51 -17.71
N THR A 174 1.95 -2.29 -17.28
CA THR A 174 2.33 -1.77 -15.97
C THR A 174 1.72 -2.60 -14.85
N MET A 175 0.42 -2.91 -14.92
CA MET A 175 -0.25 -3.81 -13.98
C MET A 175 0.39 -5.19 -13.95
N ALA A 176 0.68 -5.80 -15.10
CA ALA A 176 1.31 -7.12 -15.16
C ALA A 176 2.71 -7.12 -14.49
N ARG A 177 3.51 -6.06 -14.71
CA ARG A 177 4.79 -5.89 -14.04
C ARG A 177 4.64 -5.78 -12.53
N ILE A 178 3.64 -5.04 -12.05
CA ILE A 178 3.40 -4.83 -10.63
C ILE A 178 2.83 -6.09 -9.97
N THR A 179 1.92 -6.82 -10.63
CA THR A 179 1.46 -8.14 -10.17
C THR A 179 2.64 -9.08 -9.94
N ALA A 180 3.59 -9.13 -10.89
CA ALA A 180 4.79 -9.93 -10.76
C ALA A 180 5.70 -9.44 -9.62
N ALA A 181 5.90 -8.12 -9.49
CA ALA A 181 6.70 -7.52 -8.44
C ALA A 181 6.13 -7.77 -7.04
N LEU A 182 4.80 -7.72 -6.90
CA LEU A 182 4.07 -8.01 -5.66
C LEU A 182 3.94 -9.51 -5.39
N GLU A 183 4.28 -10.38 -6.35
CA GLU A 183 4.06 -11.83 -6.26
C GLU A 183 2.59 -12.16 -5.95
N LEU A 184 1.65 -11.48 -6.61
CA LEU A 184 0.21 -11.76 -6.47
C LEU A 184 -0.16 -13.00 -7.29
N SER A 185 -1.06 -13.83 -6.73
CA SER A 185 -1.65 -14.91 -7.52
C SER A 185 -2.65 -14.36 -8.53
N ASP A 186 -2.91 -15.11 -9.60
CA ASP A 186 -3.95 -14.75 -10.56
C ASP A 186 -5.34 -14.71 -9.90
N GLU A 187 -5.58 -15.55 -8.89
CA GLU A 187 -6.83 -15.58 -8.13
C GLU A 187 -7.02 -14.27 -7.33
N ASP A 188 -6.02 -13.87 -6.54
CA ASP A 188 -6.07 -12.63 -5.74
C ASP A 188 -6.23 -11.40 -6.65
N ARG A 189 -5.49 -11.38 -7.77
CA ARG A 189 -5.56 -10.30 -8.76
C ARG A 189 -6.97 -10.18 -9.34
N LEU A 190 -7.56 -11.29 -9.77
CA LEU A 190 -8.92 -11.30 -10.34
C LEU A 190 -9.97 -10.93 -9.30
N GLU A 191 -9.79 -11.32 -8.04
CA GLU A 191 -10.68 -10.89 -6.95
C GLU A 191 -10.64 -9.38 -6.74
N LEU A 192 -9.45 -8.77 -6.72
CA LEU A 192 -9.30 -7.31 -6.64
C LEU A 192 -9.94 -6.60 -7.84
N HIS A 193 -9.76 -7.14 -9.05
CA HIS A 193 -10.42 -6.62 -10.26
C HIS A 193 -11.96 -6.70 -10.16
N ARG A 194 -12.52 -7.81 -9.67
CA ARG A 194 -13.97 -7.95 -9.45
C ARG A 194 -14.48 -6.92 -8.45
N ARG A 195 -13.77 -6.74 -7.33
CA ARG A 195 -14.12 -5.74 -6.30
C ARG A 195 -14.12 -4.31 -6.88
N ALA A 196 -13.12 -3.97 -7.69
CA ALA A 196 -13.02 -2.64 -8.31
C ALA A 196 -14.16 -2.37 -9.31
N ILE A 197 -14.48 -3.36 -10.16
CA ILE A 197 -15.60 -3.25 -11.10
C ILE A 197 -16.94 -3.15 -10.36
N ASP A 198 -17.12 -3.93 -9.30
CA ASP A 198 -18.31 -3.85 -8.44
C ASP A 198 -18.46 -2.47 -7.82
N GLN A 199 -17.37 -1.89 -7.33
CA GLN A 199 -17.37 -0.54 -6.79
C GLN A 199 -17.74 0.49 -7.85
N ARG A 200 -17.20 0.42 -9.08
CA ARG A 200 -17.57 1.34 -10.16
C ARG A 200 -19.06 1.26 -10.53
N PHE A 201 -19.63 0.06 -10.57
CA PHE A 201 -21.06 -0.10 -10.80
C PHE A 201 -21.89 0.51 -9.65
N ASN A 202 -21.43 0.43 -8.41
CA ASN A 202 -22.11 1.06 -7.28
C ASN A 202 -22.01 2.59 -7.33
N GLU A 203 -20.82 3.12 -7.58
CA GLU A 203 -20.55 4.56 -7.71
C GLU A 203 -21.39 5.21 -8.80
N LEU A 204 -21.65 4.49 -9.90
CA LEU A 204 -22.52 4.95 -10.99
C LEU A 204 -23.88 5.45 -10.47
N PHE A 205 -24.45 4.79 -9.47
CA PHE A 205 -25.77 5.11 -8.92
C PHE A 205 -25.71 5.85 -7.57
N SER A 206 -24.52 6.14 -7.07
CA SER A 206 -24.29 6.89 -5.83
C SER A 206 -23.72 8.29 -6.11
N ARG A 207 -23.87 8.79 -7.34
CA ARG A 207 -23.38 10.10 -7.78
C ARG A 207 -24.01 11.25 -6.97
N PRO A 208 -23.25 12.34 -6.72
CA PRO A 208 -23.73 13.49 -5.97
C PRO A 208 -24.90 14.20 -6.68
N ALA A 209 -25.70 14.92 -5.90
CA ALA A 209 -26.83 15.68 -6.43
C ALA A 209 -26.37 16.71 -7.49
N GLY A 210 -26.98 16.67 -8.67
CA GLY A 210 -26.65 17.54 -9.80
C GLY A 210 -25.67 16.93 -10.81
N ALA A 211 -25.11 15.74 -10.55
CA ALA A 211 -24.38 14.98 -11.56
C ALA A 211 -25.34 14.52 -12.69
N PRO A 212 -24.85 14.38 -13.93
CA PRO A 212 -25.65 13.82 -15.01
C PRO A 212 -26.09 12.39 -14.66
N PRO A 213 -27.33 12.01 -15.01
CA PRO A 213 -27.82 10.67 -14.76
C PRO A 213 -26.91 9.65 -15.46
N PRO A 214 -26.76 8.45 -14.89
CA PRO A 214 -26.10 7.34 -15.57
C PRO A 214 -26.66 7.10 -16.97
N THR A 215 -25.82 6.63 -17.86
CA THR A 215 -26.18 6.32 -19.25
C THR A 215 -25.77 4.89 -19.60
N GLU A 216 -26.33 4.36 -20.69
CA GLU A 216 -25.88 3.08 -21.25
C GLU A 216 -24.41 3.13 -21.68
N ALA A 217 -23.91 4.31 -22.06
CA ALA A 217 -22.49 4.51 -22.37
C ALA A 217 -21.61 4.34 -21.12
N ASP A 218 -22.03 4.83 -19.95
CA ASP A 218 -21.30 4.59 -18.69
C ASP A 218 -21.21 3.09 -18.37
N ILE A 219 -22.32 2.36 -18.55
CA ILE A 219 -22.37 0.90 -18.36
C ILE A 219 -21.41 0.20 -19.33
N ALA A 220 -21.42 0.61 -20.60
CA ALA A 220 -20.54 0.05 -21.62
C ALA A 220 -19.06 0.30 -21.30
N THR A 221 -18.69 1.48 -20.82
CA THR A 221 -17.33 1.80 -20.36
C THR A 221 -16.89 0.88 -19.23
N ILE A 222 -17.72 0.68 -18.19
CA ILE A 222 -17.39 -0.23 -17.08
C ILE A 222 -17.23 -1.68 -17.55
N CYS A 223 -18.09 -2.12 -18.48
CA CYS A 223 -17.96 -3.45 -19.08
C CYS A 223 -16.63 -3.61 -19.85
N GLU A 224 -16.22 -2.58 -20.58
CA GLU A 224 -14.95 -2.62 -21.32
C GLU A 224 -13.74 -2.66 -20.37
N MET A 225 -13.76 -1.88 -19.29
CA MET A 225 -12.75 -1.99 -18.23
C MET A 225 -12.70 -3.40 -17.63
N ALA A 226 -13.86 -4.02 -17.37
CA ALA A 226 -13.93 -5.37 -16.84
C ALA A 226 -13.29 -6.42 -17.78
N ARG A 227 -13.49 -6.28 -19.10
CA ARG A 227 -12.83 -7.14 -20.10
C ARG A 227 -11.33 -6.92 -20.12
N ARG A 228 -10.89 -5.67 -20.07
CA ARG A 228 -9.45 -5.31 -20.00
C ARG A 228 -8.79 -5.86 -18.73
N PHE A 229 -9.54 -6.01 -17.65
CA PHE A 229 -9.08 -6.69 -16.43
C PHE A 229 -9.11 -8.23 -16.50
N GLY A 230 -9.59 -8.80 -17.60
CA GLY A 230 -9.68 -10.24 -17.80
C GLY A 230 -10.79 -10.91 -17.00
N LEU A 231 -11.85 -10.17 -16.64
CA LEU A 231 -13.01 -10.75 -15.97
C LEU A 231 -13.88 -11.54 -16.96
N GLU A 232 -14.52 -12.58 -16.45
CA GLU A 232 -15.37 -13.47 -17.25
C GLU A 232 -16.64 -12.77 -17.74
N GLU A 233 -17.04 -13.05 -18.98
CA GLU A 233 -18.23 -12.44 -19.60
C GLU A 233 -19.53 -12.73 -18.81
N GLU A 234 -19.62 -13.86 -18.11
CA GLU A 234 -20.78 -14.17 -17.24
C GLU A 234 -20.91 -13.16 -16.10
N PHE A 235 -19.80 -12.82 -15.44
CA PHE A 235 -19.77 -11.79 -14.39
C PHE A 235 -20.13 -10.41 -14.95
N ILE A 236 -19.55 -10.05 -16.10
CA ILE A 236 -19.79 -8.76 -16.76
C ILE A 236 -21.26 -8.61 -17.14
N ALA A 237 -21.84 -9.64 -17.77
CA ALA A 237 -23.23 -9.65 -18.18
C ALA A 237 -24.19 -9.51 -16.99
N PHE A 238 -23.94 -10.24 -15.90
CA PHE A 238 -24.73 -10.15 -14.68
C PHE A 238 -24.73 -8.73 -14.09
N LYS A 239 -23.56 -8.08 -14.01
CA LYS A 239 -23.45 -6.72 -13.48
C LYS A 239 -24.10 -5.68 -14.40
N ALA A 240 -23.90 -5.81 -15.70
CA ALA A 240 -24.51 -4.93 -16.70
C ALA A 240 -26.04 -5.02 -16.70
N GLU A 241 -26.61 -6.22 -16.59
CA GLU A 241 -28.06 -6.42 -16.48
C GLU A 241 -28.62 -5.75 -15.21
N GLY A 242 -27.96 -5.94 -14.07
CA GLY A 242 -28.33 -5.28 -12.82
C GLY A 242 -28.30 -3.75 -12.94
N ALA A 243 -27.28 -3.19 -13.59
CA ALA A 243 -27.18 -1.75 -13.82
C ALA A 243 -28.29 -1.24 -14.77
N ARG A 244 -28.58 -1.95 -15.87
CA ARG A 244 -29.66 -1.60 -16.80
C ARG A 244 -31.04 -1.65 -16.15
N ALA A 245 -31.28 -2.64 -15.30
CA ALA A 245 -32.53 -2.75 -14.56
C ALA A 245 -32.73 -1.55 -13.62
N ARG A 246 -31.65 -1.05 -12.99
CA ARG A 246 -31.69 0.17 -12.17
C ARG A 246 -31.90 1.42 -13.00
N LEU A 247 -31.23 1.53 -14.16
CA LEU A 247 -31.40 2.64 -15.11
C LEU A 247 -32.86 2.75 -15.61
N ALA A 248 -33.54 1.62 -15.84
CA ALA A 248 -34.94 1.61 -16.26
C ALA A 248 -35.93 2.06 -15.15
N GLN A 249 -35.48 2.13 -13.89
CA GLN A 249 -36.29 2.52 -12.74
C GLN A 249 -36.05 3.97 -12.28
N SER A 250 -34.98 4.62 -12.77
CA SER A 250 -34.61 6.02 -12.50
C SER A 250 -35.19 6.98 -13.51
#